data_AF-A0A537MQ95-F1
#
_entry.id   AF-A0A537MQ95-F1
#
_cell.length_a   1.000
_cell.length_b   1.000
_cell.length_c   1.000
_cell.angle_alpha   90.00
_cell.angle_beta   90.00
_cell.angle_gamma   90.00
#
_symmetry.space_group_name_H-M   'P 1'
#
loop_
_entity.id
_entity.type
_entity.pdbx_description
1 polymer ?
#
loop_
_entity_poly.entity_id
_entity_poly.type
_entity_poly.pdbx_seq_one_letter_code
_entity_poly.pdbx_strand_id
1 'polypeptide(L)' 'MTVEFNFTPELHLNDGRIIRNIEDASAFAREHEARPGVDTRDEVLHALERAQNREQAHAAAHLFLRWVEELELVR' A
#
# COMPACT_ATOMS: atom_id res chain seq x y z
N MET A 1 9.64 13.58 -8.53
CA MET A 1 8.38 14.16 -8.04
C MET A 1 7.50 13.01 -7.62
N THR A 2 7.21 12.89 -6.33
CA THR A 2 6.22 11.94 -5.82
C THR A 2 4.85 12.40 -6.30
N VAL A 3 4.06 11.49 -6.85
CA VAL A 3 2.70 11.80 -7.30
C VAL A 3 1.78 11.94 -6.10
N GLU A 4 1.01 13.04 -6.04
CA GLU A 4 -0.02 13.19 -5.02
C GLU A 4 -1.21 12.26 -5.36
N PHE A 5 -1.36 11.18 -4.60
CA PHE A 5 -2.45 10.22 -4.71
C PHE A 5 -3.04 9.92 -3.35
N ASN A 6 -4.34 10.18 -3.20
CA ASN A 6 -5.10 9.94 -1.99
C ASN A 6 -6.10 8.80 -2.20
N PHE A 7 -6.23 7.93 -1.21
CA PHE A 7 -7.29 6.94 -1.13
C PHE A 7 -8.61 7.66 -0.80
N THR A 8 -9.64 7.46 -1.64
CA THR A 8 -10.97 8.06 -1.47
C THR A 8 -12.06 7.00 -1.69
N PRO A 9 -12.80 6.58 -0.65
CA PRO A 9 -12.62 6.92 0.77
C PRO A 9 -11.25 6.46 1.33
N GLU A 10 -10.86 7.00 2.48
CA GLU A 10 -9.66 6.56 3.20
C GLU A 10 -9.72 5.06 3.49
N LEU A 11 -8.59 4.37 3.42
CA LEU A 11 -8.55 2.94 3.67
C LEU A 11 -8.38 2.68 5.18
N HIS A 12 -9.33 1.96 5.77
CA HIS A 12 -9.32 1.64 7.19
C HIS A 12 -8.87 0.19 7.39
N LEU A 13 -7.78 0.00 8.13
CA LEU A 13 -7.28 -1.33 8.48
C LEU A 13 -7.93 -1.85 9.76
N ASN A 14 -7.99 -3.16 9.90
CA ASN A 14 -8.60 -3.89 11.02
C ASN A 14 -7.91 -3.61 12.36
N ASP A 15 -6.65 -3.17 12.34
CA ASP A 15 -5.89 -2.77 13.52
C ASP A 15 -6.18 -1.32 13.97
N GLY A 16 -7.08 -0.61 13.26
CA GLY A 16 -7.45 0.77 13.53
C GLY A 16 -6.59 1.82 12.83
N ARG A 17 -5.59 1.43 12.03
CA ARG A 17 -4.82 2.36 11.20
C ARG A 17 -5.66 2.88 10.03
N ILE A 18 -5.38 4.12 9.62
CA ILE A 18 -6.01 4.77 8.48
C ILE A 18 -4.92 5.12 7.46
N ILE A 19 -5.04 4.59 6.24
CA ILE A 19 -4.15 4.85 5.13
C ILE A 19 -4.82 5.87 4.20
N ARG A 20 -4.27 7.08 4.12
CA ARG A 20 -4.89 8.21 3.40
C ARG A 20 -4.27 8.42 2.02
N ASN A 21 -3.00 8.09 1.87
CA ASN A 21 -2.25 8.32 0.65
C ASN A 21 -1.17 7.25 0.42
N ILE A 22 -0.45 7.35 -0.69
CA ILE A 22 0.65 6.42 -1.03
C ILE A 22 1.82 6.50 -0.03
N GLU A 23 2.06 7.66 0.60
CA GLU A 23 3.12 7.79 1.59
C GLU A 23 2.79 6.99 2.86
N ASP A 24 1.55 7.07 3.34
CA ASP A 24 1.04 6.25 4.44
C ASP A 24 1.12 4.75 4.10
N ALA A 25 0.72 4.37 2.89
CA ALA A 25 0.80 2.99 2.41
C ALA A 25 2.25 2.49 2.36
N SER A 26 3.18 3.32 1.90
CA SER A 26 4.62 3.00 1.84
C SER A 26 5.22 2.88 3.24
N ALA A 27 4.84 3.77 4.16
CA ALA A 27 5.27 3.72 5.55
C ALA A 27 4.77 2.43 6.21
N PHE A 28 3.49 2.09 6.02
CA PHE A 28 2.90 0.85 6.51
C PHE A 28 3.63 -0.38 5.96
N ALA A 29 3.89 -0.43 4.66
CA ALA A 29 4.61 -1.54 4.03
C ALA A 29 6.06 -1.68 4.55
N ARG A 30 6.74 -0.57 4.87
CA ARG A 30 8.09 -0.61 5.48
C ARG A 30 8.08 -1.11 6.93
N GLU A 31 7.06 -0.77 7.69
CA GLU A 31 6.90 -1.23 9.08
C GLU A 31 6.56 -2.72 9.16
N HIS A 32 5.93 -3.28 8.13
CA HIS A 32 5.57 -4.69 8.10
C HIS A 32 6.80 -5.60 7.93
N GLU A 33 6.96 -6.58 8.81
CA GLU A 33 8.04 -7.55 8.75
C GLU A 33 7.81 -8.52 7.58
N ALA A 34 8.66 -8.47 6.55
CA ALA A 34 8.55 -9.38 5.41
C ALA A 34 8.76 -10.82 5.85
N ARG A 35 7.86 -11.69 5.41
CA ARG A 35 8.03 -13.14 5.47
C ARG A 35 8.56 -13.64 4.12
N PRO A 36 9.85 -13.99 4.01
CA PRO A 36 10.45 -14.36 2.74
C PRO A 36 9.71 -15.55 2.09
N GLY A 37 9.27 -15.39 0.84
CA GLY A 37 8.61 -16.44 0.06
C GLY A 37 7.13 -16.66 0.38
N VAL A 38 6.55 -15.91 1.33
CA VAL A 38 5.11 -15.95 1.66
C VAL A 38 4.45 -14.61 1.33
N ASP A 39 5.20 -13.52 1.43
CA ASP A 39 4.68 -12.16 1.34
C ASP A 39 5.22 -11.42 0.10
N THR A 40 4.34 -10.73 -0.63
CA THR A 40 4.63 -9.85 -1.78
C THR A 40 4.93 -8.40 -1.37
N ARG A 41 5.11 -8.12 -0.07
CA ARG A 41 5.46 -6.80 0.50
C ARG A 41 6.50 -6.03 -0.30
N ASP A 42 7.59 -6.68 -0.71
CA ASP A 42 8.66 -6.02 -1.45
C ASP A 42 8.19 -5.50 -2.81
N GLU A 43 7.36 -6.26 -3.53
CA GLU A 43 6.77 -5.85 -4.80
C GLU A 43 5.82 -4.66 -4.60
N VAL A 44 4.99 -4.72 -3.56
CA VAL A 44 4.06 -3.64 -3.17
C VAL A 44 4.83 -2.38 -2.82
N LEU A 45 5.84 -2.47 -1.96
CA LEU A 45 6.66 -1.33 -1.56
C LEU A 45 7.38 -0.74 -2.77
N HIS A 46 7.91 -1.56 -3.68
CA HIS A 46 8.54 -1.08 -4.90
C HIS A 46 7.56 -0.34 -5.81
N ALA A 47 6.33 -0.85 -5.97
CA ALA A 47 5.30 -0.21 -6.77
C ALA A 47 4.92 1.16 -6.19
N LEU A 48 4.73 1.25 -4.87
CA LEU A 48 4.39 2.49 -4.16
C LEU A 48 5.51 3.53 -4.26
N GLU A 49 6.77 3.14 -4.02
CA GLU A 49 7.93 4.05 -4.07
C GLU A 49 8.27 4.52 -5.49
N ARG A 50 8.00 3.69 -6.51
CA ARG A 50 8.31 4.01 -7.91
C ARG A 50 7.17 4.71 -8.66
N ALA A 51 6.03 4.95 -8.03
CA ALA A 51 4.93 5.64 -8.67
C ALA A 51 5.29 7.12 -8.95
N GLN A 52 5.40 7.46 -10.24
CA GLN A 52 5.75 8.81 -10.71
C GLN A 52 4.57 9.54 -11.37
N ASN A 53 3.49 8.82 -11.67
CA ASN A 53 2.31 9.39 -12.29
C ASN A 53 1.04 8.74 -11.70
N ARG A 54 -0.12 9.34 -12.01
CA ARG A 54 -1.40 8.93 -11.42
C ARG A 54 -1.81 7.50 -11.79
N GLU A 55 -1.43 7.02 -12.96
CA GLU A 55 -1.72 5.66 -13.41
C GLU A 55 -0.90 4.63 -12.60
N GLN A 56 0.40 4.87 -12.45
CA GLN A 56 1.28 4.06 -11.61
C GLN A 56 0.85 4.10 -10.14
N ALA A 57 0.43 5.28 -9.65
CA ALA A 57 -0.12 5.45 -8.31
C ALA A 57 -1.37 4.57 -8.10
N HIS A 58 -2.28 4.57 -9.08
CA HIS A 58 -3.49 3.76 -9.03
C HIS A 58 -3.15 2.26 -9.06
N ALA A 59 -2.23 1.84 -9.94
CA ALA A 59 -1.78 0.45 -9.99
C ALA A 59 -1.11 0.00 -8.68
N ALA A 60 -0.25 0.86 -8.10
CA ALA A 60 0.39 0.60 -6.82
C ALA A 60 -0.62 0.53 -5.66
N ALA A 61 -1.63 1.40 -5.67
CA ALA A 61 -2.72 1.36 -4.71
C ALA A 61 -3.53 0.05 -4.79
N HIS A 62 -3.79 -0.46 -6.01
CA HIS A 62 -4.45 -1.76 -6.20
C HIS A 62 -3.60 -2.92 -5.69
N LEU A 63 -2.30 -2.92 -5.96
CA LEU A 63 -1.38 -3.94 -5.44
C LEU A 63 -1.34 -3.92 -3.90
N PHE A 64 -1.28 -2.72 -3.32
CA PHE A 64 -1.33 -2.54 -1.87
C PHE A 64 -2.64 -3.04 -1.27
N LEU A 65 -3.79 -2.71 -1.87
CA LEU A 65 -5.10 -3.16 -1.40
C LEU A 65 -5.18 -4.69 -1.38
N ARG A 66 -4.79 -5.33 -2.48
CA ARG A 66 -4.79 -6.79 -2.58
C ARG A 66 -3.89 -7.42 -1.53
N TRP A 67 -2.72 -6.83 -1.30
CA TRP A 67 -1.79 -7.32 -0.30
C TRP A 67 -2.37 -7.24 1.12
N VAL A 68 -2.99 -6.12 1.50
CA VAL A 68 -3.62 -6.01 2.83
C VAL A 68 -4.87 -6.90 2.97
N GLU A 69 -5.59 -7.20 1.88
CA GLU A 69 -6.66 -8.20 1.85
C GLU A 69 -6.10 -9.62 2.07
N GLU A 70 -5.00 -9.98 1.42
CA GLU A 70 -4.33 -11.28 1.62
C GLU A 70 -3.80 -11.46 3.05
N LEU A 71 -3.47 -10.37 3.73
CA LEU A 71 -3.11 -10.34 5.15
C LEU A 71 -4.32 -10.33 6.11
N GLU A 72 -5.55 -10.32 5.59
CA GLU A 72 -6.80 -10.18 6.36
C GLU A 72 -6.83 -8.90 7.23
N LEU A 73 -6.16 -7.83 6.76
CA LEU A 73 -6.06 -6.54 7.45
C LEU A 73 -7.10 -5.53 7.01
N VAL A 74 -7.90 -5.84 5.99
CA VAL A 74 -9.07 -5.06 5.59
C VAL A 74 -10.26 -6.01 5.49
N ARG A 75 -11.47 -5.53 5.77
CA ARG A 75 -12.68 -6.34 5.78
C ARG A 75 -13.82 -5.67 5.03
#